data_AF-A0A974BXR7-F1
#
_entry.id   AF-A0A974BXR7-F1
#
_cell.length_a   1.000
_cell.length_b   1.000
_cell.length_c   1.000
_cell.angle_alpha   90.00
_cell.angle_beta   90.00
_cell.angle_gamma   90.00
#
_symmetry.space_group_name_H-M   'P 1'
#
loop_
_entity.id
_entity.type
_entity.pdbx_description
1 polymer ?
#
loop_
_entity_poly.entity_id
_entity_poly.type
_entity_poly.pdbx_seq_one_letter_code
_entity_poly.pdbx_strand_id
1 'polypeptide(L)'
;MSSSFPLSTATYISGAFKITGERVVGKDVTVTLAITNLTCNSKAINVNITAFSILYTNKEMHQLLNETRRLCLKGKEEKEVPLTIKYAQYEDLLTADNMIEVHAVCSSEETNEKLVVQTNIVLENPKFDIKLVDKAILNKPVTIQIIFTNPLNQDLTDIVVVAEGSGLIKDPITKQGGSVKAKGTITIPVTFTPYKEGERYVLADFTCNKFKNIKGHLQINVQAE
;
A
#
# COMPACT_ATOMS: atom_id res chain seq x y z
N MET A 1 -37.25 19.25 1.43
CA MET A 1 -37.42 19.18 2.89
C MET A 1 -36.09 18.75 3.48
N SER A 2 -35.32 19.68 4.05
CA SER A 2 -34.06 19.36 4.73
C SER A 2 -34.38 18.75 6.09
N SER A 3 -34.11 17.47 6.27
CA SER A 3 -34.07 16.86 7.60
C SER A 3 -32.76 17.27 8.26
N SER A 4 -32.79 18.36 9.02
CA SER A 4 -31.75 18.71 9.97
C SER A 4 -31.69 17.63 11.05
N PHE A 5 -30.60 16.86 11.08
CA PHE A 5 -30.28 16.00 12.21
C PHE A 5 -29.97 16.88 13.43
N PRO A 6 -30.60 16.66 14.59
CA PRO A 6 -30.31 17.46 15.77
C PRO A 6 -28.87 17.19 16.24
N LEU A 7 -28.06 18.25 16.33
CA LEU A 7 -26.80 18.27 17.06
C LEU A 7 -27.09 18.20 18.57
N SER A 8 -27.14 17.00 19.11
CA SER A 8 -26.79 16.74 20.50
C SER A 8 -26.34 15.29 20.59
N THR A 9 -25.02 15.06 20.60
CA THR A 9 -24.48 13.74 20.88
C THR A 9 -23.40 13.89 21.94
N ALA A 10 -23.80 13.86 23.20
CA ALA A 10 -22.88 13.42 24.23
C ALA A 10 -22.33 12.06 23.75
N THR A 11 -21.05 12.02 23.41
CA THR A 11 -20.39 10.80 22.92
C THR A 11 -19.98 10.02 24.16
N TYR A 12 -20.68 8.92 24.41
CA TYR A 12 -20.46 8.09 25.60
C TYR A 12 -19.49 6.93 25.36
N ILE A 13 -19.08 6.77 24.10
CA ILE A 13 -18.02 5.87 23.65
C ILE A 13 -17.10 6.65 22.72
N SER A 14 -15.80 6.36 22.78
CA SER A 14 -14.82 6.86 21.81
C SER A 14 -14.04 5.69 21.23
N GLY A 15 -13.43 5.90 20.07
CA GLY A 15 -12.58 4.88 19.48
C GLY A 15 -11.65 5.44 18.42
N ALA A 16 -10.52 4.77 18.25
CA ALA A 16 -9.50 5.12 17.28
C ALA A 16 -8.79 3.85 16.81
N PHE A 17 -8.42 3.81 15.52
CA PHE A 17 -7.55 2.76 15.01
C PHE A 17 -6.08 3.13 15.25
N LYS A 18 -5.32 2.15 15.72
CA LYS A 18 -3.85 2.17 15.80
C LYS A 18 -3.33 1.16 14.80
N ILE A 19 -2.58 1.61 13.79
CA ILE A 19 -1.94 0.69 12.83
C ILE A 19 -0.69 0.13 13.49
N THR A 20 -0.55 -1.19 13.52
CA THR A 20 0.58 -1.88 14.13
C THR A 20 1.36 -2.67 13.08
N GLY A 21 2.66 -2.85 13.29
CA GLY A 21 3.49 -3.65 12.40
C GLY A 21 3.84 -2.97 11.07
N GLU A 22 4.35 -3.77 10.14
CA GLU A 22 4.80 -3.31 8.84
C GLU A 22 3.63 -3.10 7.86
N ARG A 23 3.74 -2.09 7.02
CA ARG A 23 2.76 -1.75 5.99
C ARG A 23 3.36 -2.02 4.63
N VAL A 24 3.57 -3.29 4.30
CA VAL A 24 4.24 -3.71 3.06
C VAL A 24 3.39 -4.73 2.34
N VAL A 25 3.24 -4.57 1.02
CA VAL A 25 2.52 -5.53 0.19
C VAL A 25 3.20 -6.90 0.27
N GLY A 26 2.44 -7.96 0.57
CA GLY A 26 2.96 -9.31 0.78
C GLY A 26 3.00 -9.77 2.23
N LYS A 27 2.66 -8.89 3.19
CA LYS A 27 2.54 -9.22 4.61
C LYS A 27 1.12 -9.00 5.11
N ASP A 28 0.74 -9.70 6.18
CA ASP A 28 -0.55 -9.45 6.83
C ASP A 28 -0.59 -8.03 7.40
N VAL A 29 -1.72 -7.35 7.25
CA VAL A 29 -1.93 -6.01 7.80
C VAL A 29 -2.56 -6.13 9.17
N THR A 30 -1.91 -5.59 10.19
CA THR A 30 -2.45 -5.57 11.56
C THR A 30 -2.88 -4.17 11.96
N VAL A 31 -4.11 -4.05 12.43
CA VAL A 31 -4.68 -2.81 12.94
C VAL A 31 -5.44 -3.11 14.21
N THR A 32 -5.39 -2.21 15.19
CA THR A 32 -6.05 -2.38 16.48
C THR A 32 -7.05 -1.27 16.68
N LEU A 33 -8.31 -1.61 16.88
CA LEU A 33 -9.32 -0.66 17.34
C LEU A 33 -9.20 -0.52 18.85
N ALA A 34 -8.81 0.64 19.34
CA ALA A 34 -8.96 1.01 20.75
C ALA A 34 -10.35 1.62 20.91
N ILE A 35 -11.18 1.05 21.79
CA ILE A 35 -12.52 1.54 22.09
C ILE A 35 -12.67 1.77 23.59
N THR A 36 -13.19 2.93 23.97
CA THR A 36 -13.25 3.39 25.36
C THR A 36 -14.67 3.74 25.75
N ASN A 37 -15.12 3.22 26.89
CA ASN A 37 -16.38 3.62 27.51
C ASN A 37 -16.14 4.89 28.33
N LEU A 38 -16.78 6.00 27.94
CA LEU A 38 -16.61 7.29 28.60
C LEU A 38 -17.55 7.47 29.81
N THR A 39 -18.42 6.50 30.08
CA THR A 39 -19.36 6.52 31.22
C THR A 39 -18.83 5.72 32.42
N CYS A 40 -19.49 5.83 33.56
CA CYS A 40 -19.16 5.04 34.75
C CYS A 40 -19.89 3.68 34.79
N ASN A 41 -20.90 3.47 33.95
CA ASN A 41 -21.67 2.24 33.89
C ASN A 41 -21.09 1.31 32.84
N SER A 42 -21.21 0.00 33.07
CA SER A 42 -20.83 -0.98 32.05
C SER A 42 -21.75 -0.89 30.83
N LYS A 43 -21.22 -1.18 29.64
CA LYS A 43 -21.94 -1.14 28.36
C LYS A 43 -21.63 -2.37 27.52
N ALA A 44 -22.65 -2.93 26.89
CA ALA A 44 -22.49 -3.92 25.82
C ALA A 44 -22.43 -3.19 24.46
N ILE A 45 -21.40 -3.46 23.68
CA ILE A 45 -21.15 -2.83 22.39
C ILE A 45 -21.03 -3.90 21.30
N ASN A 46 -21.84 -3.78 20.26
CA ASN A 46 -21.68 -4.49 19.00
C ASN A 46 -20.72 -3.69 18.11
N VAL A 47 -19.65 -4.32 17.65
CA VAL A 47 -18.66 -3.71 16.75
C VAL A 47 -18.67 -4.48 15.44
N ASN A 48 -19.09 -3.85 14.36
CA ASN A 48 -18.94 -4.37 13.00
C ASN A 48 -17.73 -3.69 12.33
N ILE A 49 -16.75 -4.49 11.91
CA ILE A 49 -15.51 -4.02 11.29
C ILE A 49 -15.50 -4.49 9.84
N THR A 50 -15.35 -3.55 8.92
CA THR A 50 -15.21 -3.83 7.48
C THR A 50 -13.88 -3.28 6.98
N ALA A 51 -13.31 -3.93 5.97
CA ALA A 51 -12.15 -3.42 5.27
C ALA A 51 -12.35 -3.50 3.77
N PHE A 52 -11.92 -2.47 3.05
CA PHE A 52 -12.03 -2.37 1.60
C PHE A 52 -10.69 -2.01 0.99
N SER A 53 -10.36 -2.56 -0.17
CA SER A 53 -9.35 -1.92 -1.02
C SER A 53 -9.96 -0.66 -1.62
N ILE A 54 -9.18 0.42 -1.62
CA ILE A 54 -9.63 1.73 -2.09
C ILE A 54 -8.67 2.31 -3.13
N LEU A 55 -9.15 3.27 -3.89
CA LEU A 55 -8.29 4.17 -4.67
C LEU A 55 -7.83 5.35 -3.80
N TYR A 56 -6.82 6.09 -4.26
CA TYR A 56 -6.37 7.32 -3.59
C TYR A 56 -7.48 8.39 -3.46
N THR A 57 -8.55 8.26 -4.25
CA THR A 57 -9.76 9.09 -4.20
C THR A 57 -10.76 8.66 -3.12
N ASN A 58 -10.43 7.66 -2.29
CA ASN A 58 -11.30 6.99 -1.31
C ASN A 58 -12.51 6.27 -1.93
N LYS A 59 -12.41 5.90 -3.21
CA LYS A 59 -13.42 5.03 -3.82
C LYS A 59 -13.17 3.59 -3.39
N GLU A 60 -14.14 3.00 -2.70
CA GLU A 60 -14.18 1.57 -2.40
C GLU A 60 -14.24 0.72 -3.68
N MET A 61 -13.42 -0.33 -3.72
CA MET A 61 -13.30 -1.23 -4.86
C MET A 61 -13.76 -2.64 -4.50
N HIS A 62 -13.13 -3.25 -3.50
CA HIS A 62 -13.44 -4.62 -3.09
C HIS A 62 -13.45 -4.75 -1.57
N GLN A 63 -14.46 -5.45 -1.02
CA GLN A 63 -14.48 -5.79 0.40
C GLN A 63 -13.49 -6.92 0.68
N LEU A 64 -12.54 -6.68 1.59
CA LEU A 64 -11.48 -7.61 1.99
C LEU A 64 -11.83 -8.38 3.27
N LEU A 65 -12.61 -7.74 4.15
CA LEU A 65 -12.99 -8.27 5.45
C LEU A 65 -14.35 -7.71 5.88
N ASN A 66 -15.14 -8.54 6.57
CA ASN A 66 -16.28 -8.12 7.38
C ASN A 66 -16.37 -9.03 8.61
N GLU A 67 -16.18 -8.47 9.79
CA GLU A 67 -16.19 -9.19 11.07
C GLU A 67 -17.08 -8.46 12.06
N THR A 68 -17.83 -9.20 12.89
CA THR A 68 -18.62 -8.62 13.97
C THR A 68 -18.17 -9.17 15.32
N ARG A 69 -17.98 -8.29 16.30
CA ARG A 69 -17.59 -8.63 17.67
C ARG A 69 -18.56 -8.02 18.68
N ARG A 70 -18.80 -8.74 19.76
CA ARG A 70 -19.52 -8.22 20.93
C ARG A 70 -18.53 -7.99 22.05
N LEU A 71 -18.58 -6.79 22.62
CA LEU A 71 -17.70 -6.36 23.70
C LEU A 71 -18.53 -5.92 24.90
N CYS A 72 -18.08 -6.27 26.10
CA CYS A 72 -18.56 -5.64 27.32
C CYS A 72 -17.44 -4.75 27.84
N LEU A 73 -17.70 -3.45 27.97
CA LEU A 73 -16.79 -2.47 28.53
C LEU A 73 -17.32 -2.03 29.90
N LYS A 74 -16.53 -2.16 30.95
CA LYS A 74 -16.81 -1.56 32.25
C LYS A 74 -16.77 -0.04 32.16
N GLY A 75 -17.26 0.63 33.21
CA GLY A 75 -17.13 2.08 33.30
C GLY A 75 -15.68 2.52 33.18
N LYS A 76 -15.42 3.51 32.32
CA LYS A 76 -14.08 4.07 32.05
C LYS A 76 -13.07 3.08 31.46
N GLU A 77 -13.47 1.89 31.06
CA GLU A 77 -12.58 0.89 30.46
C GLU A 77 -12.27 1.21 29.00
N GLU A 78 -10.99 1.08 28.63
CA GLU A 78 -10.52 0.98 27.25
C GLU A 78 -10.21 -0.48 26.94
N LYS A 79 -10.62 -0.93 25.75
CA LYS A 79 -10.32 -2.28 25.24
C LYS A 79 -9.73 -2.19 23.85
N GLU A 80 -8.72 -3.00 23.61
CA GLU A 80 -8.11 -3.16 22.30
C GLU A 80 -8.68 -4.37 21.57
N VAL A 81 -9.02 -4.16 20.31
CA VAL A 81 -9.66 -5.14 19.44
C VAL A 81 -8.73 -5.31 18.22
N PRO A 82 -7.82 -6.30 18.26
CA PRO A 82 -6.86 -6.51 17.19
C PRO A 82 -7.57 -7.11 15.97
N LEU A 83 -7.21 -6.61 14.79
CA LEU A 83 -7.71 -7.03 13.49
C LEU A 83 -6.50 -7.39 12.62
N THR A 84 -6.62 -8.50 11.90
CA THR A 84 -5.60 -8.93 10.94
C THR A 84 -6.26 -9.17 9.59
N ILE A 85 -5.83 -8.42 8.58
CA ILE A 85 -6.22 -8.63 7.19
C ILE A 85 -5.08 -9.42 6.55
N LYS A 86 -5.31 -10.71 6.29
CA LYS A 86 -4.27 -11.59 5.75
C LYS A 86 -3.92 -11.21 4.32
N TYR A 87 -2.67 -11.42 3.90
CA TYR A 87 -2.24 -11.17 2.52
C TYR A 87 -3.16 -11.86 1.49
N ALA A 88 -3.51 -13.13 1.73
CA ALA A 88 -4.40 -13.90 0.87
C ALA A 88 -5.82 -13.30 0.73
N GLN A 89 -6.26 -12.44 1.65
CA GLN A 89 -7.57 -11.77 1.53
C GLN A 89 -7.53 -10.58 0.57
N TYR A 90 -6.35 -9.99 0.34
CA TYR A 90 -6.22 -8.75 -0.42
C TYR A 90 -5.31 -8.86 -1.64
N GLU A 91 -4.50 -9.91 -1.79
CA GLU A 91 -3.45 -9.99 -2.80
C GLU A 91 -3.92 -9.81 -4.25
N ASP A 92 -5.14 -10.27 -4.58
CA ASP A 92 -5.73 -10.17 -5.91
C ASP A 92 -6.78 -9.04 -6.02
N LEU A 93 -7.07 -8.37 -4.90
CA LEU A 93 -8.11 -7.35 -4.78
C LEU A 93 -7.54 -5.96 -4.47
N LEU A 94 -6.23 -5.87 -4.22
CA LEU A 94 -5.54 -4.61 -3.97
C LEU A 94 -5.40 -3.81 -5.28
N THR A 95 -5.65 -2.51 -5.18
CA THR A 95 -5.49 -1.58 -6.29
C THR A 95 -4.01 -1.21 -6.47
N ALA A 96 -3.67 -0.58 -7.60
CA ALA A 96 -2.32 -0.06 -7.82
C ALA A 96 -1.92 1.06 -6.85
N ASP A 97 -2.88 1.64 -6.13
CA ASP A 97 -2.65 2.65 -5.09
C ASP A 97 -2.18 2.01 -3.76
N ASN A 98 -2.30 0.68 -3.62
CA ASN A 98 -1.92 -0.06 -2.41
C ASN A 98 -2.62 0.44 -1.13
N MET A 99 -3.87 0.88 -1.25
CA MET A 99 -4.62 1.45 -0.14
C MET A 99 -5.73 0.52 0.34
N ILE A 100 -5.83 0.39 1.67
CA ILE A 100 -6.90 -0.32 2.37
C ILE A 100 -7.56 0.66 3.33
N GLU A 101 -8.88 0.78 3.25
CA GLU A 101 -9.69 1.49 4.24
C GLU A 101 -10.28 0.49 5.22
N VAL A 102 -10.28 0.84 6.50
CA VAL A 102 -10.88 0.05 7.57
C VAL A 102 -11.89 0.90 8.31
N HIS A 103 -13.12 0.39 8.43
CA HIS A 103 -14.21 1.01 9.18
C HIS A 103 -14.59 0.15 10.36
N ALA A 104 -14.98 0.78 11.46
CA ALA A 104 -15.66 0.14 12.57
C ALA A 104 -16.93 0.91 12.89
N VAL A 105 -18.08 0.25 12.80
CA VAL A 105 -19.38 0.72 13.28
C VAL A 105 -19.63 0.09 14.64
N CYS A 106 -19.58 0.90 15.68
CA CYS A 106 -19.82 0.49 17.06
C CYS A 106 -21.21 0.96 17.48
N SER A 107 -22.03 0.07 18.02
CA SER A 107 -23.36 0.42 18.52
C SER A 107 -23.67 -0.20 19.87
N SER A 108 -24.43 0.54 20.68
CA SER A 108 -25.02 0.07 21.94
C SER A 108 -26.52 0.18 21.84
N GLU A 109 -27.22 -0.97 21.87
CA GLU A 109 -28.69 -1.00 21.80
C GLU A 109 -29.32 -0.40 23.07
N GLU A 110 -28.69 -0.58 24.22
CA GLU A 110 -29.16 -0.08 25.52
C GLU A 110 -29.25 1.44 25.57
N THR A 111 -28.31 2.12 24.90
CA THR A 111 -28.19 3.58 24.92
C THR A 111 -28.49 4.23 23.58
N ASN A 112 -28.86 3.45 22.56
CA ASN A 112 -29.10 3.87 21.18
C ASN A 112 -27.97 4.75 20.61
N GLU A 113 -26.73 4.43 21.00
CA GLU A 113 -25.53 5.16 20.59
C GLU A 113 -24.88 4.49 19.38
N LYS A 114 -24.27 5.30 18.50
CA LYS A 114 -23.50 4.83 17.35
C LYS A 114 -22.22 5.63 17.22
N LEU A 115 -21.11 4.94 17.02
CA LEU A 115 -19.80 5.50 16.74
C LEU A 115 -19.28 4.87 15.45
N VAL A 116 -18.75 5.71 14.56
CA VAL A 116 -18.04 5.26 13.37
C VAL A 116 -16.59 5.71 13.49
N VAL A 117 -15.67 4.77 13.34
CA VAL A 117 -14.23 5.00 13.32
C VAL A 117 -13.71 4.52 11.97
N GLN A 118 -12.82 5.28 11.34
CA GLN A 118 -12.23 4.91 10.06
C GLN A 118 -10.73 5.24 10.01
N THR A 119 -9.99 4.46 9.24
CA THR A 119 -8.59 4.76 8.93
C THR A 119 -8.19 4.20 7.57
N ASN A 120 -7.27 4.89 6.90
CA ASN A 120 -6.67 4.44 5.65
C ASN A 120 -5.25 3.94 5.91
N ILE A 121 -4.92 2.80 5.32
CA ILE A 121 -3.64 2.13 5.43
C ILE A 121 -3.04 2.10 4.03
N VAL A 122 -1.89 2.75 3.86
CA VAL A 122 -1.09 2.69 2.63
C VAL A 122 -0.02 1.62 2.80
N LEU A 123 0.05 0.67 1.86
CA LEU A 123 1.06 -0.37 1.83
C LEU A 123 2.20 0.00 0.87
N GLU A 124 3.43 -0.15 1.35
CA GLU A 124 4.64 0.08 0.58
C GLU A 124 4.93 -1.14 -0.31
N ASN A 125 5.32 -0.87 -1.55
CA ASN A 125 5.87 -1.90 -2.42
C ASN A 125 7.34 -2.19 -2.06
N PRO A 126 7.85 -3.39 -2.38
CA PRO A 126 9.29 -3.64 -2.39
C PRO A 126 10.00 -2.67 -3.35
N LYS A 127 11.27 -2.40 -3.08
CA LYS A 127 12.13 -1.59 -3.97
C LYS A 127 12.95 -2.49 -4.90
N PHE A 128 13.37 -1.94 -6.02
CA PHE A 128 14.41 -2.53 -6.86
C PHE A 128 15.61 -1.58 -6.93
N ASP A 129 16.76 -2.15 -7.25
CA ASP A 129 17.98 -1.39 -7.48
C ASP A 129 18.18 -1.15 -8.98
N ILE A 130 18.78 -0.01 -9.31
CA ILE A 130 19.26 0.28 -10.66
C ILE A 130 20.78 0.44 -10.57
N LYS A 131 21.51 -0.34 -11.36
CA LYS A 131 22.98 -0.26 -11.42
C LYS A 131 23.44 0.07 -12.82
N LEU A 132 24.34 1.02 -12.93
CA LEU A 132 25.05 1.32 -14.17
C LEU A 132 26.20 0.31 -14.32
N VAL A 133 26.27 -0.39 -15.47
CA VAL A 133 27.30 -1.42 -15.71
C VAL A 133 28.64 -0.77 -16.06
N ASP A 134 28.61 0.20 -16.98
CA ASP A 134 29.78 0.89 -17.51
C ASP A 134 29.60 2.41 -17.49
N LYS A 135 30.68 3.17 -17.66
CA LYS A 135 30.60 4.63 -17.75
C LYS A 135 29.65 5.04 -18.89
N ALA A 136 28.79 6.01 -18.62
CA ALA A 136 27.96 6.61 -19.65
C ALA A 136 28.77 7.67 -20.40
N ILE A 137 28.95 7.47 -21.71
CA ILE A 137 29.64 8.40 -22.61
C ILE A 137 28.63 8.90 -23.63
N LEU A 138 28.69 10.19 -23.96
CA LEU A 138 27.81 10.81 -24.96
C LEU A 138 27.84 10.01 -26.26
N ASN A 139 26.65 9.76 -26.83
CA ASN A 139 26.45 9.05 -28.10
C ASN A 139 26.97 7.60 -28.15
N LYS A 140 27.38 7.00 -27.02
CA LYS A 140 27.78 5.59 -26.93
C LYS A 140 26.72 4.75 -26.19
N PRO A 141 26.44 3.52 -26.64
CA PRO A 141 25.54 2.62 -25.92
C PRO A 141 26.04 2.34 -24.50
N VAL A 142 25.13 2.37 -23.54
CA VAL A 142 25.38 2.02 -22.14
C VAL A 142 24.23 1.17 -21.61
N THR A 143 24.54 0.26 -20.68
CA THR A 143 23.55 -0.64 -20.08
C THR A 143 23.39 -0.34 -18.58
N ILE A 144 22.14 -0.25 -18.14
CA ILE A 144 21.77 -0.35 -16.74
C ILE A 144 21.16 -1.73 -16.45
N GLN A 145 21.29 -2.17 -15.21
CA GLN A 145 20.66 -3.37 -14.68
C GLN A 145 19.61 -2.99 -13.67
N ILE A 146 18.39 -3.45 -13.89
CA ILE A 146 17.30 -3.36 -12.92
C ILE A 146 17.25 -4.68 -12.16
N ILE A 147 17.46 -4.61 -10.85
CA ILE A 147 17.65 -5.77 -9.98
C ILE A 147 16.52 -5.79 -8.96
N PHE A 148 15.67 -6.81 -9.04
CA PHE A 148 14.52 -6.96 -8.15
C PHE A 148 14.56 -8.30 -7.44
N THR A 149 14.34 -8.29 -6.12
CA THR A 149 14.22 -9.51 -5.31
C THR A 149 12.76 -9.69 -4.92
N ASN A 150 12.19 -10.82 -5.30
CA ASN A 150 10.81 -11.17 -5.00
C ASN A 150 10.63 -11.39 -3.48
N PRO A 151 9.87 -10.54 -2.77
CA PRO A 151 9.68 -10.70 -1.33
C PRO A 151 8.64 -11.79 -0.99
N LEU A 152 7.90 -12.32 -1.96
CA LEU A 152 6.81 -13.27 -1.71
C LEU A 152 7.30 -14.72 -1.65
N ASN A 153 6.47 -15.58 -1.05
CA ASN A 153 6.63 -17.04 -1.05
C ASN A 153 6.01 -17.70 -2.30
N GLN A 154 5.72 -16.91 -3.34
CA GLN A 154 5.14 -17.37 -4.60
C GLN A 154 5.85 -16.72 -5.79
N ASP A 155 5.76 -17.36 -6.95
CA ASP A 155 6.37 -16.87 -8.17
C ASP A 155 5.68 -15.57 -8.65
N LEU A 156 6.48 -14.67 -9.21
CA LEU A 156 5.98 -13.49 -9.91
C LEU A 156 6.09 -13.70 -11.41
N THR A 157 5.06 -13.29 -12.13
CA THR A 157 4.97 -13.38 -13.60
C THR A 157 4.68 -12.02 -14.20
N ASP A 158 4.72 -11.95 -15.52
CA ASP A 158 4.33 -10.77 -16.30
C ASP A 158 5.12 -9.53 -15.89
N ILE A 159 6.41 -9.73 -15.59
CA ILE A 159 7.30 -8.64 -15.20
C ILE A 159 7.55 -7.77 -16.42
N VAL A 160 7.21 -6.50 -16.29
CA VAL A 160 7.43 -5.45 -17.28
C VAL A 160 8.20 -4.33 -16.61
N VAL A 161 9.21 -3.85 -17.31
CA VAL A 161 10.00 -2.69 -16.91
C VAL A 161 9.89 -1.63 -17.99
N VAL A 162 9.59 -0.39 -17.60
CA VAL A 162 9.61 0.77 -18.49
C VAL A 162 10.68 1.73 -17.98
N ALA A 163 11.66 2.06 -18.83
CA ALA A 163 12.74 2.99 -18.50
C ALA A 163 12.67 4.25 -19.37
N GLU A 164 12.83 5.41 -18.75
CA GLU A 164 12.83 6.72 -19.40
C GLU A 164 13.88 7.64 -18.77
N GLY A 165 14.27 8.70 -19.46
CA GLY A 165 15.24 9.65 -18.92
C GLY A 165 15.64 10.72 -19.93
N SER A 166 15.35 11.98 -19.63
CA SER A 166 15.72 13.10 -20.50
C SER A 166 17.23 13.18 -20.67
N GLY A 167 17.70 13.27 -21.92
CA GLY A 167 19.12 13.27 -22.26
C GLY A 167 19.77 11.88 -22.30
N LEU A 168 19.07 10.83 -21.85
CA LEU A 168 19.54 9.45 -21.84
C LEU A 168 18.80 8.58 -22.86
N ILE A 169 17.47 8.66 -22.87
CA ILE A 169 16.56 7.81 -23.61
C ILE A 169 15.60 8.72 -24.40
N LYS A 170 15.58 8.60 -25.73
CA LYS A 170 14.73 9.44 -26.59
C LYS A 170 13.25 9.05 -26.50
N ASP A 171 12.98 7.75 -26.52
CA ASP A 171 11.65 7.16 -26.41
C ASP A 171 11.68 6.10 -25.30
N PRO A 172 10.66 6.03 -24.40
CA PRO A 172 10.63 5.07 -23.31
C PRO A 172 10.89 3.64 -23.77
N ILE A 173 11.76 2.93 -23.06
CA ILE A 173 12.13 1.55 -23.37
C ILE A 173 11.33 0.60 -22.50
N THR A 174 10.52 -0.25 -23.13
CA THR A 174 9.80 -1.33 -22.44
C THR A 174 10.55 -2.65 -22.58
N LYS A 175 10.81 -3.33 -21.46
CA LYS A 175 11.41 -4.67 -21.40
C LYS A 175 10.47 -5.66 -20.71
N GLN A 176 10.33 -6.82 -21.33
CA GLN A 176 9.70 -7.99 -20.71
C GLN A 176 10.76 -8.71 -19.88
N GLY A 177 10.55 -8.74 -18.57
CA GLY A 177 11.42 -9.43 -17.60
C GLY A 177 11.08 -10.90 -17.42
N GLY A 178 9.89 -11.35 -17.84
CA GLY A 178 9.47 -12.74 -17.69
C GLY A 178 8.95 -13.04 -16.28
N SER A 179 9.56 -14.00 -15.60
CA SER A 179 9.14 -14.46 -14.26
C SER A 179 10.32 -14.63 -13.30
N VAL A 180 10.04 -14.52 -12.01
CA VAL A 180 11.01 -14.79 -10.94
C VAL A 180 10.39 -15.70 -9.89
N LYS A 181 11.16 -16.68 -9.43
CA LYS A 181 10.71 -17.64 -8.41
C LYS A 181 10.44 -16.95 -7.07
N ALA A 182 9.64 -17.61 -6.23
CA ALA A 182 9.51 -17.26 -4.81
C ALA A 182 10.90 -16.99 -4.19
N LYS A 183 11.06 -15.84 -3.53
CA LYS A 183 12.33 -15.38 -2.92
C LYS A 183 13.52 -15.22 -3.88
N GLY A 184 13.32 -15.40 -5.18
CA GLY A 184 14.38 -15.26 -6.19
C GLY A 184 14.67 -13.80 -6.52
N THR A 185 15.83 -13.59 -7.15
CA THR A 185 16.24 -12.30 -7.69
C THR A 185 16.29 -12.37 -9.22
N ILE A 186 15.83 -11.31 -9.87
CA ILE A 186 15.93 -11.15 -11.31
C ILE A 186 16.74 -9.90 -11.66
N THR A 187 17.50 -9.97 -12.74
CA THR A 187 18.26 -8.84 -13.29
C THR A 187 17.85 -8.62 -14.73
N ILE A 188 17.36 -7.42 -15.03
CA ILE A 188 16.83 -7.04 -16.33
C ILE A 188 17.73 -5.95 -16.92
N PRO A 189 18.49 -6.24 -17.99
CA PRO A 189 19.34 -5.26 -18.64
C PRO A 189 18.52 -4.32 -19.55
N VAL A 190 18.79 -3.02 -19.45
CA VAL A 190 18.23 -1.98 -20.33
C VAL A 190 19.40 -1.21 -20.96
N THR A 191 19.51 -1.27 -22.28
CA THR A 191 20.56 -0.58 -23.05
C THR A 191 19.98 0.63 -23.76
N PHE A 192 20.66 1.78 -23.67
CA PHE A 192 20.30 3.02 -24.33
C PHE A 192 21.54 3.82 -24.73
N THR A 193 21.36 4.88 -25.52
CA THR A 193 22.44 5.75 -25.98
C THR A 193 22.17 7.19 -25.53
N PRO A 194 22.91 7.71 -24.54
CA PRO A 194 22.77 9.09 -24.08
C PRO A 194 23.02 10.09 -25.21
N TYR A 195 22.26 11.18 -25.22
CA TYR A 195 22.34 12.24 -26.23
C TYR A 195 22.55 13.64 -25.64
N LYS A 196 22.73 13.75 -24.32
CA LYS A 196 23.17 14.97 -23.63
C LYS A 196 24.15 14.63 -22.50
N GLU A 197 25.23 15.41 -22.40
CA GLU A 197 26.26 15.29 -21.34
C GLU A 197 25.79 15.81 -19.98
N GLY A 198 26.55 15.51 -18.93
CA GLY A 198 26.35 16.00 -17.56
C GLY A 198 25.44 15.10 -16.72
N GLU A 199 25.00 15.63 -15.59
CA GLU A 199 24.14 14.90 -14.65
C GLU A 199 22.74 14.68 -15.24
N ARG A 200 22.32 13.42 -15.31
CA ARG A 200 21.02 12.98 -15.80
C ARG A 200 20.43 11.94 -14.87
N TYR A 201 19.13 11.70 -14.99
CA TYR A 201 18.42 10.67 -14.23
C TYR A 201 17.74 9.71 -15.18
N VAL A 202 17.94 8.42 -14.96
CA VAL A 202 17.06 7.39 -15.50
C VAL A 202 15.99 7.10 -14.47
N LEU A 203 14.74 7.06 -14.91
CA LEU A 203 13.58 6.64 -14.15
C LEU A 203 13.16 5.27 -14.68
N ALA A 204 12.76 4.39 -13.78
CA ALA A 204 12.23 3.08 -14.13
C ALA A 204 10.92 2.82 -13.39
N ASP A 205 9.95 2.25 -14.10
CA ASP A 205 8.77 1.61 -13.56
C ASP A 205 8.95 0.10 -13.66
N PHE A 206 8.68 -0.61 -12.57
CA PHE A 206 8.60 -2.06 -12.52
C PHE A 206 7.18 -2.46 -12.13
N THR A 207 6.58 -3.31 -12.96
CA THR A 207 5.24 -3.85 -12.74
C THR A 207 5.26 -5.36 -13.00
N CYS A 208 4.51 -6.13 -12.22
CA CYS A 208 4.30 -7.56 -12.41
C CYS A 208 2.85 -7.94 -12.05
N ASN A 209 2.51 -9.22 -12.04
CA ASN A 209 1.18 -9.69 -11.63
C ASN A 209 0.77 -9.21 -10.23
N LYS A 210 1.68 -9.23 -9.23
CA LYS A 210 1.37 -8.91 -7.82
C LYS A 210 1.77 -7.50 -7.33
N PHE A 211 2.70 -6.84 -8.00
CA PHE A 211 3.13 -5.48 -7.64
C PHE A 211 2.96 -4.55 -8.83
N LYS A 212 2.34 -3.40 -8.62
CA LYS A 212 2.09 -2.39 -9.64
C LYS A 212 2.89 -1.13 -9.34
N ASN A 213 3.37 -0.46 -10.38
CA ASN A 213 3.94 0.88 -10.31
C ASN A 213 5.09 1.04 -9.30
N ILE A 214 5.97 0.04 -9.17
CA ILE A 214 7.18 0.22 -8.35
C ILE A 214 8.08 1.19 -9.10
N LYS A 215 8.45 2.32 -8.47
CA LYS A 215 9.28 3.35 -9.09
C LYS A 215 10.71 3.29 -8.54
N GLY A 216 11.68 3.48 -9.41
CA GLY A 216 13.09 3.62 -9.07
C GLY A 216 13.76 4.66 -9.96
N HIS A 217 14.88 5.19 -9.50
CA HIS A 217 15.70 6.12 -10.29
C HIS A 217 17.18 5.94 -10.00
N LEU A 218 18.00 6.36 -10.95
CA LEU A 218 19.45 6.43 -10.81
C LEU A 218 19.98 7.68 -11.48
N GLN A 219 20.81 8.42 -10.74
CA GLN A 219 21.61 9.50 -11.28
C GLN A 219 22.78 8.93 -12.08
N ILE A 220 22.96 9.40 -13.31
CA ILE A 220 24.02 9.02 -14.23
C ILE A 220 24.73 10.29 -14.67
N ASN A 221 26.05 10.34 -14.49
CA ASN A 221 26.87 11.41 -15.05
C ASN A 221 27.36 10.98 -16.44
N VAL A 222 26.85 11.64 -17.49
CA VAL A 222 27.25 11.37 -18.88
C VAL A 222 28.49 12.17 -19.21
N GLN A 223 29.58 11.49 -19.52
CA GLN A 223 30.85 12.10 -19.90
C GLN A 223 30.84 12.50 -21.37
N ALA A 224 31.56 13.57 -21.71
CA ALA A 224 31.92 13.86 -23.09
C ALA A 224 32.74 12.70 -23.68
N GLU A 225 32.73 12.60 -25.00
CA GLU A 225 33.54 11.61 -25.72
C GLU A 225 35.05 11.89 -25.63
#